data_AF-A0A520TQG3-F1
#
_entry.id   AF-A0A520TQG3-F1
#
_cell.length_a   1.000
_cell.length_b   1.000
_cell.length_c   1.000
_cell.angle_alpha   90.00
_cell.angle_beta   90.00
_cell.angle_gamma   90.00
#
_symmetry.space_group_name_H-M   'P 1'
#
loop_
_entity.id
_entity.type
_entity.pdbx_description
1 polymer ?
#
loop_
_entity_poly.entity_id
_entity_poly.type
_entity_poly.pdbx_seq_one_letter_code
_entity_poly.pdbx_strand_id
1 'polypeptide(L)'
;MTFSEISDQNTNLQINVGDKVSLLFDQSIQSANSNKVLTATLMINPQESEKLDLEDRVWIQIGENSRVFGRKTERNEDFQNELLFDLDNIMIDDFKTTKMMYAGVNHPNYNLKSKEISTSVIKELAKQL
;
A
#
# COMPACT_ATOMS: atom_id res chain seq x y z
N MET A 1 30.28 23.68 16.13
CA MET A 1 30.01 22.61 15.16
C MET A 1 28.60 22.12 15.44
N THR A 2 27.63 22.63 14.70
CA THR A 2 26.24 22.19 14.79
C THR A 2 26.13 20.91 14.00
N PHE A 3 25.82 19.81 14.68
CA PHE A 3 25.42 18.57 14.04
C PHE A 3 24.07 18.84 13.39
N SER A 4 24.05 18.88 12.06
CA SER A 4 22.79 18.87 11.32
C SER A 4 22.08 17.57 11.63
N GLU A 5 20.90 17.67 12.24
CA GLU A 5 19.94 16.58 12.33
C GLU A 5 19.77 15.99 10.93
N ILE A 6 20.16 14.72 10.79
CA ILE A 6 19.77 13.93 9.64
C ILE A 6 18.25 13.83 9.75
N SER A 7 17.58 14.58 8.90
CA SER A 7 16.15 14.49 8.68
C SER A 7 15.83 13.08 8.18
N ASP A 8 15.62 12.13 9.09
CA ASP A 8 14.95 10.84 8.84
C ASP A 8 13.46 11.08 8.52
N GLN A 9 13.18 11.92 7.53
CA GLN A 9 11.87 12.06 6.89
C GLN A 9 11.75 11.12 5.69
N ASN A 10 12.57 10.07 5.65
CA ASN A 10 12.37 8.97 4.72
C ASN A 10 11.36 8.01 5.36
N THR A 11 10.12 8.46 5.52
CA THR A 11 8.99 7.58 5.81
C THR A 11 8.79 6.69 4.61
N ASN A 12 9.58 5.62 4.58
CA ASN A 12 9.54 4.61 3.55
C ASN A 12 8.19 3.90 3.71
N LEU A 13 7.18 4.32 2.94
CA LEU A 13 5.84 3.72 2.94
C LEU A 13 5.82 2.36 2.22
N GLN A 14 6.94 1.64 2.31
CA GLN A 14 7.11 0.34 1.74
C GLN A 14 6.60 -0.71 2.73
N ILE A 15 5.63 -1.50 2.27
CA ILE A 15 5.04 -2.60 3.01
C ILE A 15 5.42 -3.91 2.33
N ASN A 16 6.22 -4.70 3.02
CA ASN A 16 6.67 -6.00 2.51
C ASN A 16 5.62 -7.08 2.82
N VAL A 17 5.19 -7.79 1.78
CA VAL A 17 4.30 -8.94 1.87
C VAL A 17 5.11 -10.19 1.57
N GLY A 18 5.66 -10.80 2.62
CA GLY A 18 6.62 -11.90 2.48
C GLY A 18 7.96 -11.44 1.90
N ASP A 19 8.63 -12.33 1.17
CA ASP A 19 9.99 -12.10 0.66
C ASP A 19 10.04 -11.71 -0.83
N LYS A 20 8.89 -11.77 -1.52
CA LYS A 20 8.81 -11.60 -2.98
C LYS A 20 8.06 -10.35 -3.43
N VAL A 21 7.25 -9.78 -2.55
CA VAL A 21 6.30 -8.71 -2.88
C VAL A 21 6.47 -7.56 -1.91
N SER A 22 6.57 -6.36 -2.45
CA SER A 22 6.60 -5.10 -1.68
C SER A 22 5.62 -4.12 -2.30
N LEU A 23 4.93 -3.35 -1.46
CA LEU A 23 4.01 -2.30 -1.88
C LEU A 23 4.59 -0.97 -1.45
N LEU A 24 4.89 -0.09 -2.39
CA LEU A 24 5.37 1.25 -2.11
C LEU A 24 4.22 2.23 -2.31
N PHE A 25 3.68 2.78 -1.22
CA PHE A 25 2.63 3.78 -1.32
C PHE A 25 3.22 5.13 -1.73
N ASP A 26 2.63 5.74 -2.75
CA ASP A 26 3.07 7.03 -3.26
C ASP A 26 2.36 8.16 -2.50
N GLN A 27 3.12 9.10 -1.94
CA GLN A 27 2.58 10.29 -1.26
C GLN A 27 2.28 11.44 -2.23
N SER A 28 2.79 11.38 -3.46
CA SER A 28 2.76 12.47 -4.43
C SER A 28 1.47 12.51 -5.24
N ILE A 29 0.80 11.37 -5.41
CA ILE A 29 -0.46 11.28 -6.16
C ILE A 29 -1.63 11.46 -5.20
N GLN A 30 -1.84 12.70 -4.76
CA GLN A 30 -3.19 13.12 -4.40
C GLN A 30 -4.01 13.08 -5.68
N SER A 31 -4.75 11.98 -5.89
CA SER A 31 -5.74 11.94 -6.95
C SER A 31 -6.73 13.07 -6.68
N ALA A 32 -6.63 14.14 -7.48
CA ALA A 32 -7.25 15.45 -7.27
C ALA A 32 -8.78 15.44 -7.14
N ASN A 33 -9.42 14.27 -7.17
CA ASN A 33 -10.86 14.09 -7.22
C ASN A 33 -11.42 12.99 -6.28
N SER A 34 -10.61 12.35 -5.42
CA SER A 34 -11.16 11.37 -4.47
C SER A 34 -10.30 11.22 -3.21
N ASN A 35 -10.74 11.80 -2.09
CA ASN A 35 -10.16 11.63 -0.75
C ASN A 35 -10.33 10.21 -0.17
N LYS A 36 -10.49 9.21 -1.04
CA LYS A 36 -10.85 7.83 -0.67
C LYS A 36 -10.00 6.78 -1.36
N VAL A 37 -9.06 7.18 -2.21
CA VAL A 37 -8.23 6.23 -2.96
C VAL A 37 -6.80 6.34 -2.49
N LEU A 38 -6.22 5.21 -2.08
CA LEU A 38 -4.79 5.09 -1.85
C LEU A 38 -4.12 4.51 -3.09
N THR A 39 -2.99 5.08 -3.47
CA THR A 39 -2.19 4.61 -4.60
C THR A 39 -0.91 3.95 -4.10
N ALA A 40 -0.59 2.77 -4.62
CA ALA A 40 0.65 2.08 -4.31
C ALA A 40 1.26 1.41 -5.54
N THR A 41 2.57 1.51 -5.66
CA THR A 41 3.35 0.78 -6.66
C THR A 41 3.72 -0.60 -6.12
N LEU A 42 3.23 -1.62 -6.80
CA LEU A 42 3.59 -3.01 -6.57
C LEU A 42 5.01 -3.28 -7.10
N MET A 43 5.87 -3.77 -6.22
CA MET A 43 7.22 -4.21 -6.57
C MET A 43 7.29 -5.72 -6.35
N ILE A 44 7.47 -6.45 -7.45
CA ILE A 44 7.65 -7.90 -7.44
C ILE A 44 9.06 -8.18 -7.95
N ASN A 45 9.72 -9.18 -7.38
CA ASN A 45 10.97 -9.67 -7.93
C ASN A 45 10.76 -10.15 -9.38
N PRO A 46 11.50 -9.66 -10.40
CA PRO A 46 11.31 -10.05 -11.80
C PRO A 46 11.33 -11.56 -12.05
N GLN A 47 12.09 -12.31 -11.24
CA GLN A 47 12.15 -13.77 -11.32
C GLN A 47 10.85 -14.48 -10.94
N GLU A 48 9.96 -13.79 -10.24
CA GLU A 48 8.68 -14.29 -9.72
C GLU A 48 7.48 -13.64 -10.43
N SER A 49 7.69 -12.51 -11.13
CA SER A 49 6.68 -11.76 -11.86
C SER A 49 5.98 -12.59 -12.95
N GLU A 50 6.71 -13.43 -13.68
CA GLU A 50 6.12 -14.31 -14.71
C GLU A 50 5.23 -15.42 -14.16
N LYS A 51 5.26 -15.68 -12.84
CA LYS A 51 4.51 -16.77 -12.19
C LYS A 51 3.38 -16.29 -11.29
N LEU A 52 3.35 -15.00 -10.99
CA LEU A 52 2.50 -14.41 -9.99
C LEU A 52 1.73 -13.26 -10.62
N ASP A 53 0.57 -13.56 -11.21
CA ASP A 53 -0.42 -12.57 -11.62
C ASP A 53 -1.08 -11.97 -10.36
N LEU A 54 -0.33 -11.15 -9.61
CA LEU A 54 -0.76 -10.58 -8.33
C LEU A 54 -1.59 -9.31 -8.46
N GLU A 55 -1.80 -8.91 -9.70
CA GLU A 55 -2.28 -7.62 -10.17
C GLU A 55 -3.60 -7.20 -9.51
N ASP A 56 -4.53 -8.14 -9.32
CA ASP A 56 -5.81 -7.93 -8.64
C ASP A 56 -5.96 -8.78 -7.37
N ARG A 57 -4.83 -9.25 -6.84
CA ARG A 57 -4.81 -10.19 -5.71
C ARG A 57 -4.18 -9.57 -4.48
N VAL A 58 -3.54 -8.43 -4.62
CA VAL A 58 -3.09 -7.63 -3.50
C VAL A 58 -4.31 -7.03 -2.81
N TRP A 59 -4.33 -7.11 -1.48
CA TRP A 59 -5.37 -6.52 -0.66
C TRP A 59 -4.78 -5.80 0.54
N ILE A 60 -5.52 -4.82 1.05
CA ILE A 60 -5.27 -4.17 2.33
C ILE A 60 -6.47 -4.36 3.25
N GLN A 61 -6.22 -4.41 4.55
CA GLN A 61 -7.24 -4.50 5.58
C GLN A 61 -6.92 -3.49 6.67
N ILE A 62 -7.89 -2.62 6.98
CA ILE A 62 -7.78 -1.59 8.00
C ILE A 62 -8.75 -1.96 9.13
N GLY A 63 -8.24 -2.08 10.35
CA GLY A 63 -9.01 -2.52 11.51
C GLY A 63 -9.67 -3.87 11.27
N GLU A 64 -10.95 -3.97 11.60
CA GLU A 64 -11.79 -5.16 11.38
C GLU A 64 -12.62 -5.06 10.10
N ASN A 65 -12.32 -4.09 9.22
CA ASN A 65 -13.05 -3.91 7.97
C ASN A 65 -12.78 -5.03 6.97
N SER A 66 -13.59 -5.02 5.91
CA SER A 66 -13.40 -5.90 4.76
C SER A 66 -12.07 -5.60 4.04
N ARG A 67 -11.53 -6.64 3.38
CA ARG A 67 -10.32 -6.50 2.57
C ARG A 67 -10.62 -5.68 1.33
N VAL A 68 -9.84 -4.64 1.10
CA VAL A 68 -9.87 -3.81 -0.10
C VAL A 68 -8.83 -4.34 -1.06
N PHE A 69 -9.26 -4.81 -2.22
CA PHE A 69 -8.37 -5.29 -3.26
C PHE A 69 -7.86 -4.13 -4.10
N GLY A 70 -6.56 -4.15 -4.39
CA GLY A 70 -5.94 -3.17 -5.28
C GLY A 70 -6.43 -3.41 -6.70
N ARG A 71 -6.76 -2.33 -7.41
CA ARG A 71 -7.13 -2.35 -8.82
C ARG A 71 -5.99 -1.73 -9.63
N LYS A 72 -5.57 -2.40 -10.70
CA LYS A 72 -4.58 -1.80 -11.59
C LYS A 72 -5.11 -0.58 -12.31
N THR A 73 -4.24 0.41 -12.49
CA THR A 73 -4.48 1.49 -13.45
C THR A 73 -4.01 1.03 -14.83
N GLU A 74 -4.90 1.05 -15.81
CA GLU A 74 -4.55 0.74 -17.20
C GLU A 74 -3.82 1.91 -17.90
N ARG A 75 -3.54 3.00 -17.17
CA ARG A 75 -3.31 4.30 -17.80
C ARG A 75 -1.98 4.49 -18.51
N ASN A 76 -0.94 3.68 -18.31
CA ASN A 76 0.33 3.85 -19.01
C ASN A 76 1.16 2.57 -18.97
N GLU A 77 1.73 2.18 -20.11
CA GLU A 77 2.64 1.03 -20.27
C GLU A 77 3.92 1.13 -19.41
N ASP A 78 4.23 2.32 -18.87
CA ASP A 78 5.36 2.56 -17.97
C ASP A 78 5.03 2.32 -16.48
N PHE A 79 3.75 2.34 -16.09
CA PHE A 79 3.29 2.20 -14.70
C PHE A 79 2.57 0.87 -14.46
N GLN A 80 3.03 -0.20 -15.13
CA GLN A 80 2.37 -1.51 -15.12
C GLN A 80 2.09 -2.08 -13.73
N ASN A 81 2.68 -1.53 -12.65
CA ASN A 81 2.49 -2.03 -11.31
C ASN A 81 1.78 -1.07 -10.34
N GLU A 82 1.16 0.01 -10.81
CA GLU A 82 0.42 0.91 -9.93
C GLU A 82 -0.97 0.34 -9.58
N LEU A 83 -1.27 0.29 -8.28
CA LEU A 83 -2.49 -0.21 -7.67
C LEU A 83 -3.25 0.90 -6.97
N LEU A 84 -4.56 0.93 -7.16
CA LEU A 84 -5.50 1.83 -6.54
C LEU A 84 -6.37 1.06 -5.54
N PHE A 85 -6.45 1.53 -4.31
CA PHE A 85 -7.28 0.96 -3.25
C PHE A 85 -8.39 1.94 -2.90
N ASP A 86 -9.62 1.61 -3.30
CA ASP A 86 -10.80 2.41 -2.94
C ASP A 86 -11.28 2.05 -1.54
N LEU A 87 -11.07 2.96 -0.61
CA LEU A 87 -11.54 2.86 0.77
C LEU A 87 -12.95 3.43 0.89
N ASP A 88 -13.77 2.82 1.73
CA ASP A 88 -15.03 3.44 2.15
C ASP A 88 -14.81 4.43 3.31
N ASN A 89 -15.86 5.16 3.69
CA ASN A 89 -15.76 6.16 4.76
C ASN A 89 -15.42 5.53 6.12
N ILE A 90 -15.89 4.31 6.39
CA ILE A 90 -15.67 3.61 7.67
C ILE A 90 -14.21 3.20 7.77
N MET A 91 -13.65 2.67 6.69
CA MET A 91 -12.25 2.34 6.55
C MET A 91 -11.37 3.57 6.71
N ILE A 92 -11.74 4.71 6.12
CA ILE A 92 -10.99 5.97 6.26
C ILE A 92 -11.02 6.46 7.71
N ASP A 93 -12.17 6.39 8.39
CA ASP A 93 -12.27 6.76 9.81
C ASP A 93 -11.41 5.84 10.69
N ASP A 94 -11.46 4.53 10.45
CA ASP A 94 -10.59 3.57 11.13
C ASP A 94 -9.10 3.81 10.82
N PHE A 95 -8.80 4.23 9.59
CA PHE A 95 -7.44 4.58 9.18
C PHE A 95 -6.94 5.84 9.89
N LYS A 96 -7.77 6.89 9.96
CA LYS A 96 -7.49 8.14 10.67
C LYS A 96 -7.38 7.97 12.18
N THR A 97 -8.10 7.00 12.74
CA THR A 97 -7.96 6.59 14.14
C THR A 97 -6.78 5.65 14.39
N THR A 98 -5.92 5.44 13.38
CA THR A 98 -4.71 4.61 13.46
C THR A 98 -4.98 3.18 13.90
N LYS A 99 -6.10 2.60 13.45
CA LYS A 99 -6.36 1.17 13.61
C LYS A 99 -5.30 0.36 12.89
N MET A 100 -5.04 -0.84 13.40
CA MET A 100 -4.13 -1.81 12.80
C MET A 100 -4.39 -1.96 11.29
N MET A 101 -3.33 -1.93 10.49
CA MET A 101 -3.42 -2.13 9.04
C MET A 101 -2.58 -3.33 8.66
N TYR A 102 -3.08 -4.12 7.71
CA TYR A 102 -2.37 -5.23 7.09
C TYR A 102 -2.47 -5.11 5.58
N ALA A 103 -1.43 -5.55 4.89
CA ALA A 103 -1.49 -5.83 3.47
C ALA A 103 -1.33 -7.32 3.25
N GLY A 104 -1.76 -7.83 2.12
CA GLY A 104 -1.58 -9.22 1.78
C GLY A 104 -1.76 -9.47 0.29
N VAL A 105 -1.46 -10.69 -0.10
CA VAL A 105 -1.69 -11.18 -1.45
C VAL A 105 -2.53 -12.44 -1.32
N ASN A 106 -3.57 -12.55 -2.14
CA ASN A 106 -4.44 -13.72 -2.22
C ASN A 106 -4.21 -14.46 -3.54
N HIS A 107 -3.08 -15.15 -3.67
CA HIS A 107 -2.76 -15.98 -4.84
C HIS A 107 -2.60 -17.46 -4.44
N PRO A 108 -3.06 -18.43 -5.25
CA PRO A 108 -2.93 -19.86 -4.95
C PRO A 108 -1.50 -20.29 -4.62
N ASN A 109 -0.52 -19.71 -5.31
CA ASN A 109 0.90 -19.97 -5.12
C ASN A 109 1.60 -18.95 -4.19
N TYR A 110 0.88 -17.93 -3.70
CA TYR A 110 1.43 -16.86 -2.86
C TYR A 110 0.32 -16.18 -2.04
N ASN A 111 -0.15 -16.86 -0.99
CA ASN A 111 -1.16 -16.35 -0.07
C ASN A 111 -0.50 -15.94 1.25
N LEU A 112 0.03 -14.72 1.29
CA LEU A 112 0.75 -14.19 2.45
C LEU A 112 0.12 -12.89 2.93
N LYS A 113 0.22 -12.67 4.24
CA LYS A 113 -0.14 -11.42 4.91
C LYS A 113 1.14 -10.76 5.41
N SER A 114 1.25 -9.44 5.27
CA SER A 114 2.28 -8.65 5.89
C SER A 114 2.20 -8.75 7.41
N LYS A 115 3.28 -8.34 8.07
CA LYS A 115 3.21 -7.97 9.48
C LYS A 115 2.28 -6.77 9.65
N GLU A 116 1.83 -6.54 10.87
CA GLU A 116 1.10 -5.32 11.22
C GLU A 116 1.93 -4.10 10.80
N ILE A 117 1.30 -3.23 10.03
CA ILE A 117 1.94 -2.03 9.51
C ILE A 117 2.12 -1.05 10.67
N SER A 118 3.30 -0.46 10.76
CA SER A 118 3.61 0.50 11.83
C SER A 118 2.62 1.65 11.86
N THR A 119 2.19 2.05 13.05
CA THR A 119 1.30 3.20 13.25
C THR A 119 1.86 4.48 12.65
N SER A 120 3.18 4.64 12.57
CA SER A 120 3.81 5.78 11.88
C SER A 120 3.50 5.79 10.38
N VAL A 121 3.58 4.64 9.72
CA VAL A 121 3.25 4.50 8.28
C VAL A 121 1.76 4.76 8.07
N ILE A 122 0.90 4.22 8.94
CA ILE A 122 -0.56 4.44 8.89
C ILE A 122 -0.88 5.93 9.04
N LYS A 123 -0.24 6.64 9.98
CA LYS A 123 -0.42 8.09 10.16
C LYS A 123 -0.04 8.88 8.90
N GLU A 124 1.07 8.53 8.26
CA GLU A 124 1.50 9.21 7.04
C GLU A 124 0.55 8.94 5.87
N LEU A 125 0.07 7.71 5.72
CA LEU A 125 -0.93 7.38 4.71
C LEU A 125 -2.27 8.07 4.99
N ALA A 126 -2.68 8.15 6.26
CA ALA A 126 -3.94 8.78 6.65
C ALA A 126 -3.98 10.29 6.36
N LYS A 127 -2.82 10.97 6.29
CA LYS A 127 -2.74 12.37 5.86
C LYS A 127 -3.10 12.58 4.39
N GLN A 128 -3.14 11.51 3.58
CA GLN A 128 -3.50 11.57 2.16
C GLN A 128 -5.02 11.48 1.93
N LEU A 129 -5.81 11.24 2.99
CA LEU A 129 -7.25 10.98 2.95
C LEU A 129 -8.05 11.96 3.83
#